data_AF-A0A6A6T321-F1
#
_entry.id   AF-A0A6A6T321-F1
#
_cell.length_a   1.000
_cell.length_b   1.000
_cell.length_c   1.000
_cell.angle_alpha   90.00
_cell.angle_beta   90.00
_cell.angle_gamma   90.00
#
_symmetry.space_group_name_H-M   'P 1'
#
loop_
_entity.id
_entity.type
_entity.pdbx_description
1 polymer ?
#
loop_
_entity_poly.entity_id
_entity_poly.type
_entity_poly.pdbx_seq_one_letter_code
_entity_poly.pdbx_strand_id
1 'polypeptide(L)'
;MSNPVPQQTPTRGRSKIYTRSLLEAKSIELEHLLAEEGSQDGLAPRLLYGQEDPQNPILIHRPTTPVPLAGCLDVRRVRQELEDCQDIWAQSDEKAKVVQMLRDQFGPAKASQIDKIVCLALGHIRDLTKFDSPRMQHIFANEVRGTLQSLQEEPSSKISMYAQDPDYDSNVDKIVLGEAFKVPFNILDDPKGLLKVDGHTLVICIHQNQPLLEVIADIVEDGPAAIIADRGNIESDRHVNAAIGHPLLTMLQGYSKTRFSDALGKTWEDYGEDKTGRFCWLPKLELHVRADLQEAQGTREGDAQSAGSDVRAAS
;
A
#
# COMPACT_ATOMS: atom_id res chain seq x y z
N MET A 1 -37.92 43.54 29.26
CA MET A 1 -36.64 42.81 29.38
C MET A 1 -36.73 41.66 28.39
N SER A 2 -36.11 41.83 27.22
CA SER A 2 -36.27 40.93 26.08
C SER A 2 -34.88 40.43 25.68
N ASN A 3 -34.70 39.11 25.69
CA ASN A 3 -33.43 38.46 25.34
C ASN A 3 -33.18 38.53 23.82
N PRO A 4 -31.95 38.77 23.36
CA PRO A 4 -31.65 38.75 21.94
C PRO A 4 -31.47 37.31 21.43
N VAL A 5 -32.07 37.07 20.26
CA VAL A 5 -31.96 35.83 19.46
C VAL A 5 -30.57 35.79 18.79
N PRO A 6 -29.85 34.64 18.76
CA PRO A 6 -28.57 34.56 18.07
C PRO A 6 -28.77 34.56 16.56
N GLN A 7 -28.07 35.45 15.86
CA GLN A 7 -28.00 35.47 14.40
C GLN A 7 -27.18 34.27 13.89
N GLN A 8 -27.81 33.43 13.07
CA GLN A 8 -27.13 32.39 12.31
C GLN A 8 -26.32 33.01 11.17
N THR A 9 -25.02 32.77 11.14
CA THR A 9 -24.15 33.11 10.00
C THR A 9 -24.37 32.14 8.84
N PRO A 10 -24.36 32.61 7.58
CA PRO A 10 -24.64 31.78 6.42
C PRO A 10 -23.47 30.83 6.13
N THR A 11 -23.77 29.54 6.00
CA THR A 11 -22.88 28.51 5.49
C THR A 11 -22.54 28.80 4.03
N ARG A 12 -21.27 29.09 3.77
CA ARG A 12 -20.75 29.38 2.42
C ARG A 12 -20.60 28.05 1.67
N GLY A 13 -21.58 27.77 0.82
CA GLY A 13 -21.56 26.63 -0.09
C GLY A 13 -20.57 26.79 -1.23
N ARG A 14 -19.94 25.66 -1.56
CA ARG A 14 -19.46 25.20 -2.88
C ARG A 14 -18.43 26.08 -3.61
N SER A 15 -17.21 25.56 -3.65
CA SER A 15 -16.42 25.52 -4.89
C SER A 15 -15.93 24.09 -5.11
N LYS A 16 -16.80 23.26 -5.73
CA LYS A 16 -16.46 21.93 -6.27
C LYS A 16 -16.56 22.01 -7.79
N ILE A 17 -15.62 22.69 -8.44
CA ILE A 17 -15.43 22.60 -9.90
C ILE A 17 -13.95 22.86 -10.18
N TYR A 18 -13.05 21.89 -9.99
CA TYR A 18 -11.72 21.97 -10.62
C TYR A 18 -11.02 20.64 -10.94
N THR A 19 -11.59 19.48 -10.58
CA THR A 19 -10.90 18.19 -10.84
C THR A 19 -11.42 17.44 -12.06
N ARG A 20 -12.70 17.60 -12.44
CA ARG A 20 -13.26 16.90 -13.62
C ARG A 20 -12.75 17.48 -14.95
N SER A 21 -12.64 18.81 -15.02
CA SER A 21 -12.19 19.53 -16.22
C SER A 21 -10.72 19.28 -16.57
N LEU A 22 -9.85 19.00 -15.59
CA LEU A 22 -8.43 18.74 -15.83
C LEU A 22 -8.16 17.31 -16.32
N LEU A 23 -8.96 16.34 -15.88
CA LEU A 23 -8.91 14.97 -16.36
C LEU A 23 -9.60 14.82 -17.73
N GLU A 24 -10.71 15.52 -17.96
CA GLU A 24 -11.37 15.57 -19.28
C GLU A 24 -10.53 16.33 -20.32
N ALA A 25 -9.84 17.43 -19.93
CA ALA A 25 -8.92 18.13 -20.83
C ALA A 25 -7.72 17.27 -21.23
N LYS A 26 -7.14 16.50 -20.30
CA LYS A 26 -6.05 15.57 -20.63
C LYS A 26 -6.51 14.36 -21.44
N SER A 27 -7.75 13.90 -21.28
CA SER A 27 -8.33 12.82 -22.09
C SER A 27 -8.60 13.27 -23.53
N ILE A 28 -9.08 14.49 -23.72
CA ILE A 28 -9.33 15.06 -25.06
C ILE A 28 -7.99 15.35 -25.78
N GLU A 29 -6.98 15.83 -25.05
CA GLU A 29 -5.63 16.05 -25.59
C GLU A 29 -4.95 14.72 -25.99
N LEU A 30 -5.20 13.63 -25.24
CA LEU A 30 -4.72 12.28 -25.57
C LEU A 30 -5.43 11.68 -26.79
N GLU A 31 -6.75 11.89 -26.94
CA GLU A 31 -7.49 11.43 -28.12
C GLU A 31 -7.12 12.21 -29.39
N HIS A 32 -6.79 13.51 -29.28
CA HIS A 32 -6.30 14.30 -30.40
C HIS A 32 -4.89 13.86 -30.84
N LEU A 33 -4.01 13.51 -29.90
CA LEU A 33 -2.69 12.96 -30.20
C LEU A 33 -2.76 11.57 -30.83
N LEU A 34 -3.74 10.75 -30.43
CA LEU A 34 -3.95 9.41 -31.01
C LEU A 34 -4.68 9.44 -32.36
N ALA A 35 -5.40 10.52 -32.68
CA ALA A 35 -6.04 10.71 -33.98
C ALA A 35 -5.07 11.23 -35.06
N GLU A 36 -3.96 11.87 -34.67
CA GLU A 36 -2.93 12.36 -35.60
C GLU A 36 -1.86 11.31 -35.96
N GLU A 37 -1.76 10.20 -35.22
CA GLU A 37 -0.82 9.08 -35.50
C GLU A 37 -1.41 7.97 -36.40
N GLY A 38 -2.24 8.37 -37.36
CA GLY A 38 -2.75 7.49 -38.41
C GLY A 38 -1.82 7.37 -39.62
N SER A 39 -0.51 7.15 -39.45
CA SER A 39 0.34 6.74 -40.58
C SER A 39 1.71 6.18 -40.17
N GLN A 40 1.84 4.88 -40.39
CA GLN A 40 3.03 4.05 -40.68
C GLN A 40 4.38 4.30 -39.95
N ASP A 41 4.91 3.16 -39.51
CA ASP A 41 6.31 2.86 -39.15
C ASP A 41 6.82 3.29 -37.77
N GLY A 42 6.60 2.39 -36.80
CA GLY A 42 7.68 1.69 -36.10
C GLY A 42 8.73 2.51 -35.34
N LEU A 43 8.66 2.40 -34.00
CA LEU A 43 9.70 2.62 -32.98
C LEU A 43 10.10 4.07 -32.68
N ALA A 44 9.73 4.57 -31.49
CA ALA A 44 10.58 5.47 -30.72
C ALA A 44 10.35 5.43 -29.19
N PRO A 45 11.41 5.60 -28.38
CA PRO A 45 11.37 5.71 -26.92
C PRO A 45 11.21 7.17 -26.43
N ARG A 46 10.69 7.33 -25.19
CA ARG A 46 10.54 8.62 -24.49
C ARG A 46 11.91 9.29 -24.24
N LEU A 47 12.05 10.53 -24.73
CA LEU A 47 13.18 11.44 -24.48
C LEU A 47 12.95 12.25 -23.19
N LEU A 48 14.01 12.35 -22.37
CA LEU A 48 14.16 13.33 -21.30
C LEU A 48 14.59 14.67 -21.92
N TYR A 49 13.86 15.75 -21.65
CA TYR A 49 14.21 17.09 -22.08
C TYR A 49 15.35 17.66 -21.23
N GLY A 50 16.50 17.89 -21.86
CA GLY A 50 17.53 18.82 -21.41
C GLY A 50 17.85 19.77 -22.56
N GLN A 51 17.95 21.07 -22.29
CA GLN A 51 18.36 22.06 -23.30
C GLN A 51 19.75 21.71 -23.84
N GLU A 52 19.87 21.57 -25.16
CA GLU A 52 21.13 21.29 -25.85
C GLU A 52 22.00 22.55 -25.90
N ASP A 53 23.24 22.44 -25.40
CA ASP A 53 24.30 23.42 -25.63
C ASP A 53 24.88 23.19 -27.04
N PRO A 54 24.77 24.16 -27.97
CA PRO A 54 25.22 24.00 -29.35
C PRO A 54 26.74 23.91 -29.52
N GLN A 55 27.54 24.09 -28.47
CA GLN A 55 29.01 23.97 -28.55
C GLN A 55 29.57 22.66 -28.00
N ASN A 56 28.74 21.78 -27.43
CA ASN A 56 29.19 20.51 -26.89
C ASN A 56 28.18 19.39 -27.22
N PRO A 57 28.23 18.79 -28.42
CA PRO A 57 27.33 17.72 -28.78
C PRO A 57 27.56 16.55 -27.82
N ILE A 58 26.58 16.27 -26.95
CA ILE A 58 26.55 15.05 -26.16
C ILE A 58 26.53 13.91 -27.18
N LEU A 59 27.68 13.25 -27.34
CA LEU A 59 27.77 11.96 -28.02
C LEU A 59 26.94 10.98 -27.18
N ILE A 60 25.66 10.87 -27.52
CA ILE A 60 24.83 9.76 -27.09
C ILE A 60 25.45 8.54 -27.77
N HIS A 61 26.39 7.90 -27.09
CA HIS A 61 26.82 6.55 -27.44
C HIS A 61 25.58 5.67 -27.33
N ARG A 62 24.85 5.52 -28.44
CA ARG A 62 23.93 4.40 -28.60
C ARG A 62 24.82 3.15 -28.50
N PRO A 63 24.65 2.28 -27.50
CA PRO A 63 25.34 1.01 -27.51
C PRO A 63 24.93 0.28 -28.79
N THR A 64 25.85 0.15 -29.74
CA THR A 64 25.63 -0.58 -31.00
C THR A 64 25.68 -2.10 -30.80
N THR A 65 26.10 -2.54 -29.62
CA THR A 65 25.88 -3.89 -29.16
C THR A 65 24.49 -3.94 -28.53
N PRO A 66 23.53 -4.74 -29.06
CA PRO A 66 22.35 -5.08 -28.27
C PRO A 66 22.87 -5.60 -26.93
N VAL A 67 22.50 -4.94 -25.84
CA VAL A 67 22.63 -5.55 -24.52
C VAL A 67 21.90 -6.88 -24.68
N PRO A 68 22.58 -8.02 -24.51
CA PRO A 68 21.88 -9.28 -24.57
C PRO A 68 20.72 -9.15 -23.60
N LEU A 69 19.49 -9.35 -24.06
CA LEU A 69 18.39 -9.76 -23.19
C LEU A 69 18.69 -11.18 -22.65
N ALA A 70 19.92 -11.39 -22.16
CA ALA A 70 20.40 -12.56 -21.46
C ALA A 70 19.78 -12.50 -20.07
N GLY A 71 18.50 -12.82 -20.05
CA GLY A 71 17.63 -12.57 -18.92
C GLY A 71 16.16 -12.50 -19.31
N CYS A 72 15.71 -13.26 -20.31
CA CYS A 72 14.40 -13.91 -20.16
C CYS A 72 14.51 -14.75 -18.88
N LEU A 73 14.26 -14.13 -17.73
CA LEU A 73 14.39 -14.76 -16.44
C LEU A 73 13.28 -15.80 -16.36
N ASP A 74 13.71 -17.06 -16.45
CA ASP A 74 12.88 -18.24 -16.40
C ASP A 74 11.91 -18.14 -15.21
N VAL A 75 10.60 -18.14 -15.50
CA VAL A 75 9.52 -18.16 -14.51
C VAL A 75 9.77 -19.25 -13.46
N ARG A 76 10.31 -20.41 -13.87
CA ARG A 76 10.63 -21.51 -12.95
C ARG A 76 11.72 -21.12 -11.97
N ARG A 77 12.79 -20.48 -12.46
CA ARG A 77 13.89 -20.01 -11.60
C ARG A 77 13.41 -18.96 -10.61
N VAL A 78 12.65 -17.97 -11.08
CA VAL A 78 12.13 -16.90 -10.22
C VAL A 78 11.17 -17.48 -9.16
N ARG A 79 10.34 -18.46 -9.55
CA ARG A 79 9.47 -19.19 -8.62
C ARG A 79 10.28 -19.95 -7.57
N GLN A 80 11.30 -20.71 -7.97
CA GLN A 80 12.16 -21.42 -7.01
C GLN A 80 12.85 -20.46 -6.04
N GLU A 81 13.42 -19.35 -6.53
CA GLU A 81 14.06 -18.35 -5.67
C GLU A 81 13.06 -17.67 -4.72
N LEU A 82 11.79 -17.52 -5.13
CA LEU A 82 10.72 -17.06 -4.26
C LEU A 82 10.36 -18.09 -3.19
N GLU A 83 10.25 -19.37 -3.55
CA GLU A 83 10.01 -20.48 -2.61
C GLU A 83 11.13 -20.56 -1.56
N ASP A 84 12.39 -20.45 -1.97
CA ASP A 84 13.53 -20.40 -1.05
C ASP A 84 13.42 -19.19 -0.09
N CYS A 85 12.93 -18.04 -0.59
CA CYS A 85 12.69 -16.87 0.26
C CYS A 85 11.52 -17.09 1.23
N GLN A 86 10.45 -17.79 0.81
CA GLN A 86 9.33 -18.15 1.67
C GLN A 86 9.80 -19.06 2.81
N ASP A 87 10.64 -20.04 2.53
CA ASP A 87 11.21 -20.93 3.55
C ASP A 87 12.08 -20.17 4.56
N ILE A 88 12.90 -19.23 4.07
CA ILE A 88 13.74 -18.39 4.93
C ILE A 88 12.88 -17.47 5.80
N TRP A 89 11.86 -16.83 5.23
CA TRP A 89 10.92 -16.02 5.99
C TRP A 89 10.20 -16.87 7.05
N ALA A 90 9.72 -18.07 6.68
CA ALA A 90 8.99 -18.96 7.55
C ALA A 90 9.78 -19.39 8.80
N GLN A 91 11.11 -19.49 8.67
CA GLN A 91 12.04 -19.88 9.74
C GLN A 91 12.63 -18.69 10.51
N SER A 92 12.34 -17.45 10.10
CA SER A 92 12.94 -16.26 10.70
C SER A 92 12.28 -15.84 12.02
N ASP A 93 13.09 -15.30 12.95
CA ASP A 93 12.59 -14.63 14.15
C ASP A 93 11.83 -13.35 13.79
N GLU A 94 12.22 -12.68 12.70
CA GLU A 94 11.57 -11.50 12.16
C GLU A 94 10.09 -11.76 11.87
N LYS A 95 9.77 -12.88 11.20
CA LYS A 95 8.38 -13.29 10.97
C LYS A 95 7.60 -13.41 12.28
N ALA A 96 8.13 -14.13 13.27
CA ALA A 96 7.42 -14.36 14.53
C ALA A 96 7.10 -13.04 15.24
N LYS A 97 8.06 -12.10 15.26
CA LYS A 97 7.89 -10.77 15.85
C LYS A 97 6.90 -9.90 15.09
N VAL A 98 6.96 -9.92 13.75
CA VAL A 98 5.99 -9.21 12.89
C VAL A 98 4.57 -9.74 13.11
N VAL A 99 4.39 -11.06 13.12
CA VAL A 99 3.09 -11.69 13.36
C VAL A 99 2.56 -11.30 14.73
N GLN A 100 3.39 -11.36 15.78
CA GLN A 100 2.97 -10.96 17.12
C GLN A 100 2.54 -9.48 17.16
N MET A 101 3.35 -8.58 16.60
CA MET A 101 3.03 -7.16 16.53
C MET A 101 1.69 -6.91 15.81
N LEU A 102 1.44 -7.57 14.68
CA LEU A 102 0.18 -7.43 13.94
C LEU A 102 -1.02 -7.92 14.79
N ARG A 103 -0.86 -9.03 15.53
CA ARG A 103 -1.90 -9.53 16.44
C ARG A 103 -2.21 -8.51 17.54
N ASP A 104 -1.18 -7.91 18.11
CA ASP A 104 -1.32 -6.91 19.18
C ASP A 104 -2.02 -5.62 18.68
N GLN A 105 -1.79 -5.22 17.42
CA GLN A 105 -2.35 -3.98 16.89
C GLN A 105 -3.80 -4.09 16.38
N PHE A 106 -4.18 -5.21 15.75
CA PHE A 106 -5.48 -5.33 15.09
C PHE A 106 -6.57 -5.97 15.95
N GLY A 107 -6.27 -7.06 16.67
CA GLY A 107 -7.33 -7.88 17.28
C GLY A 107 -8.42 -8.31 16.28
N PRO A 108 -9.49 -9.00 16.72
CA PRO A 108 -10.52 -9.49 15.80
C PRO A 108 -11.36 -8.37 15.16
N ALA A 109 -11.73 -7.36 15.95
CA ALA A 109 -12.61 -6.27 15.53
C ALA A 109 -12.00 -5.39 14.44
N LYS A 110 -10.75 -4.93 14.59
CA LYS A 110 -10.09 -4.09 13.57
C LYS A 110 -9.71 -4.91 12.35
N ALA A 111 -9.26 -6.16 12.55
CA ALA A 111 -8.97 -7.06 11.43
C ALA A 111 -10.21 -7.29 10.55
N SER A 112 -11.41 -7.37 11.14
CA SER A 112 -12.67 -7.58 10.42
C SER A 112 -13.12 -6.37 9.59
N GLN A 113 -12.51 -5.19 9.81
CA GLN A 113 -12.76 -3.99 9.01
C GLN A 113 -11.86 -3.92 7.76
N ILE A 114 -10.91 -4.83 7.61
CA ILE A 114 -10.02 -4.90 6.45
C ILE A 114 -10.48 -6.01 5.52
N ASP A 115 -10.94 -5.65 4.32
CA ASP A 115 -11.38 -6.60 3.28
C ASP A 115 -10.36 -6.76 2.15
N LYS A 116 -9.36 -5.88 2.09
CA LYS A 116 -8.30 -5.93 1.07
C LYS A 116 -7.00 -5.29 1.53
N ILE A 117 -5.93 -5.80 0.94
CA ILE A 117 -4.59 -5.22 1.01
C ILE A 117 -4.20 -4.75 -0.38
N VAL A 118 -3.75 -3.51 -0.49
CA VAL A 118 -3.25 -2.92 -1.72
C VAL A 118 -1.77 -2.63 -1.55
N CYS A 119 -0.96 -3.36 -2.31
CA CYS A 119 0.50 -3.21 -2.36
C CYS A 119 0.87 -2.25 -3.49
N LEU A 120 1.59 -1.18 -3.18
CA LEU A 120 2.03 -0.20 -4.15
C LEU A 120 3.56 -0.08 -4.11
N ALA A 121 4.19 -0.11 -5.29
CA ALA A 121 5.63 0.08 -5.44
C ALA A 121 6.52 -0.91 -4.64
N LEU A 122 6.18 -2.21 -4.63
CA LEU A 122 6.98 -3.25 -3.92
C LEU A 122 8.20 -3.77 -4.71
N GLY A 123 8.46 -3.18 -5.88
CA GLY A 123 9.54 -3.53 -6.77
C GLY A 123 9.30 -4.85 -7.53
N HIS A 124 10.16 -5.07 -8.49
CA HIS A 124 10.09 -6.22 -9.38
C HIS A 124 10.62 -7.50 -8.73
N ILE A 125 9.86 -8.61 -8.78
CA ILE A 125 10.28 -9.90 -8.18
C ILE A 125 11.50 -10.55 -8.86
N ARG A 126 11.86 -10.10 -10.06
CA ARG A 126 13.05 -10.54 -10.81
C ARG A 126 14.33 -9.89 -10.32
N ASP A 127 14.25 -8.81 -9.55
CA ASP A 127 15.44 -8.08 -9.15
C ASP A 127 16.39 -9.03 -8.38
N LEU A 128 17.58 -9.16 -8.94
CA LEU A 128 18.66 -10.01 -8.44
C LEU A 128 19.67 -9.20 -7.61
N THR A 129 19.45 -7.88 -7.49
CA THR A 129 20.28 -7.06 -6.62
C THR A 129 20.13 -7.55 -5.19
N LYS A 130 21.26 -7.60 -4.48
CA LYS A 130 21.34 -8.16 -3.12
C LYS A 130 20.70 -7.25 -2.07
N PHE A 131 20.30 -6.05 -2.47
CA PHE A 131 19.95 -4.95 -1.58
C PHE A 131 18.46 -4.74 -1.73
N ASP A 132 17.72 -5.08 -0.67
CA ASP A 132 16.26 -5.09 -0.63
C ASP A 132 15.67 -6.16 -1.56
N SER A 133 14.99 -7.15 -0.99
CA SER A 133 14.42 -8.23 -1.80
C SER A 133 12.95 -7.91 -2.03
N PRO A 134 12.56 -7.39 -3.22
CA PRO A 134 11.15 -7.31 -3.62
C PRO A 134 10.40 -8.61 -3.31
N ARG A 135 11.03 -9.77 -3.51
CA ARG A 135 10.46 -11.09 -3.10
C ARG A 135 10.04 -11.10 -1.63
N MET A 136 10.94 -10.69 -0.72
CA MET A 136 10.65 -10.64 0.71
C MET A 136 9.54 -9.65 1.06
N GLN A 137 9.43 -8.53 0.34
CA GLN A 137 8.34 -7.58 0.55
C GLN A 137 6.98 -8.17 0.16
N HIS A 138 6.91 -8.94 -0.94
CA HIS A 138 5.68 -9.63 -1.35
C HIS A 138 5.33 -10.79 -0.39
N ILE A 139 6.33 -11.53 0.09
CA ILE A 139 6.14 -12.56 1.12
C ILE A 139 5.60 -11.94 2.40
N PHE A 140 6.20 -10.84 2.86
CA PHE A 140 5.75 -10.07 4.00
C PHE A 140 4.30 -9.61 3.82
N ALA A 141 3.94 -9.05 2.66
CA ALA A 141 2.56 -8.64 2.37
C ALA A 141 1.56 -9.82 2.47
N ASN A 142 1.95 -11.01 1.99
CA ASN A 142 1.13 -12.21 2.13
C ASN A 142 1.01 -12.68 3.60
N GLU A 143 2.07 -12.52 4.39
CA GLU A 143 2.06 -12.82 5.83
C GLU A 143 1.16 -11.84 6.60
N VAL A 144 1.20 -10.54 6.28
CA VAL A 144 0.25 -9.55 6.84
C VAL A 144 -1.17 -9.99 6.58
N ARG A 145 -1.49 -10.34 5.33
CA ARG A 145 -2.80 -10.85 4.93
C ARG A 145 -3.20 -12.11 5.69
N GLY A 146 -2.30 -13.09 5.78
CA GLY A 146 -2.54 -14.34 6.50
C GLY A 146 -2.83 -14.11 7.98
N THR A 147 -2.07 -13.21 8.60
CA THR A 147 -2.23 -12.84 10.01
C THR A 147 -3.57 -12.16 10.25
N LEU A 148 -3.90 -11.12 9.48
CA LEU A 148 -5.19 -10.42 9.60
C LEU A 148 -6.37 -11.36 9.32
N GLN A 149 -6.28 -12.20 8.29
CA GLN A 149 -7.33 -13.18 8.01
C GLN A 149 -7.53 -14.15 9.19
N SER A 150 -6.46 -14.55 9.88
CA SER A 150 -6.56 -15.44 11.04
C SER A 150 -7.18 -14.80 12.27
N LEU A 151 -7.27 -13.47 12.29
CA LEU A 151 -7.88 -12.70 13.37
C LEU A 151 -9.37 -12.41 13.13
N GLN A 152 -9.84 -12.46 11.88
CA GLN A 152 -11.25 -12.22 11.57
C GLN A 152 -12.14 -13.30 12.19
N GLU A 153 -13.21 -12.88 12.88
CA GLU A 153 -14.16 -13.78 13.57
C GLU A 153 -14.98 -14.60 12.58
N GLU A 154 -15.27 -14.02 11.40
CA GLU A 154 -16.00 -14.65 10.32
C GLU A 154 -15.04 -15.00 9.16
N PRO A 155 -14.64 -16.27 9.00
CA PRO A 155 -13.71 -16.69 7.95
C PRO A 155 -14.26 -16.52 6.52
N SER A 156 -15.51 -16.08 6.37
CA SER A 156 -16.23 -15.99 5.10
C SER A 156 -15.81 -14.77 4.26
N SER A 157 -15.35 -13.67 4.87
CA SER A 157 -14.75 -12.54 4.14
C SER A 157 -13.28 -12.80 3.87
N LYS A 158 -12.93 -13.18 2.64
CA LYS A 158 -11.52 -13.33 2.25
C LYS A 158 -10.89 -11.97 2.03
N ILE A 159 -9.81 -11.67 2.76
CA ILE A 159 -8.98 -10.50 2.48
C ILE A 159 -8.35 -10.66 1.10
N SER A 160 -8.68 -9.77 0.19
CA SER A 160 -8.17 -9.74 -1.19
C SER A 160 -6.78 -9.10 -1.25
N MET A 161 -5.93 -9.57 -2.15
CA MET A 161 -4.60 -8.99 -2.39
C MET A 161 -4.59 -8.30 -3.75
N TYR A 162 -4.18 -7.04 -3.79
CA TYR A 162 -3.92 -6.29 -5.02
C TYR A 162 -2.48 -5.79 -5.00
N ALA A 163 -1.83 -5.75 -6.16
CA ALA A 163 -0.54 -5.11 -6.29
C ALA A 163 -0.46 -4.27 -7.57
N GLN A 164 0.18 -3.12 -7.46
CA GLN A 164 0.52 -2.26 -8.58
C GLN A 164 1.96 -1.78 -8.43
N ASP A 165 2.76 -1.99 -9.46
CA ASP A 165 4.10 -1.44 -9.57
C ASP A 165 4.37 -1.09 -11.05
N PRO A 166 4.85 0.13 -11.36
CA PRO A 166 5.25 0.49 -12.72
C PRO A 166 6.32 -0.44 -13.32
N ASP A 167 7.15 -1.07 -12.48
CA ASP A 167 8.23 -1.95 -12.91
C ASP A 167 7.79 -3.40 -13.14
N TYR A 168 6.52 -3.75 -12.84
CA TYR A 168 6.01 -5.09 -13.16
C TYR A 168 5.94 -5.32 -14.67
N ASP A 169 6.76 -6.24 -15.15
CA ASP A 169 6.72 -6.69 -16.53
C ASP A 169 5.56 -7.68 -16.73
N SER A 170 4.94 -7.63 -17.91
CA SER A 170 3.74 -8.41 -18.23
C SER A 170 3.98 -9.93 -18.20
N ASN A 171 5.22 -10.40 -18.23
CA ASN A 171 5.53 -11.81 -18.46
C ASN A 171 5.96 -12.60 -17.21
N VAL A 172 6.67 -12.02 -16.24
CA VAL A 172 7.23 -12.81 -15.12
C VAL A 172 6.58 -12.44 -13.80
N ASP A 173 6.51 -11.15 -13.42
CA ASP A 173 5.86 -10.77 -12.15
C ASP A 173 4.40 -11.18 -12.14
N LYS A 174 3.68 -10.85 -13.21
CA LYS A 174 2.24 -11.12 -13.29
C LYS A 174 1.94 -12.61 -13.14
N ILE A 175 2.77 -13.48 -13.73
CA ILE A 175 2.65 -14.93 -13.61
C ILE A 175 3.04 -15.38 -12.20
N VAL A 176 4.24 -15.04 -11.73
CA VAL A 176 4.75 -15.54 -10.45
C VAL A 176 3.92 -15.02 -9.27
N LEU A 177 3.62 -13.73 -9.20
CA LEU A 177 2.80 -13.15 -8.13
C LEU A 177 1.33 -13.62 -8.21
N GLY A 178 0.84 -13.92 -9.42
CA GLY A 178 -0.50 -14.46 -9.66
C GLY A 178 -0.66 -15.94 -9.32
N GLU A 179 0.42 -16.69 -9.05
CA GLU A 179 0.37 -18.14 -8.88
C GLU A 179 1.11 -18.67 -7.64
N ALA A 180 2.22 -18.04 -7.24
CA ALA A 180 3.18 -18.63 -6.30
C ALA A 180 2.80 -18.45 -4.81
N PHE A 181 1.69 -17.78 -4.53
CA PHE A 181 1.19 -17.58 -3.17
C PHE A 181 -0.12 -18.33 -2.98
N LYS A 182 -0.36 -18.80 -1.75
CA LYS A 182 -1.64 -19.44 -1.36
C LYS A 182 -2.85 -18.56 -1.70
N VAL A 183 -2.69 -17.25 -1.57
CA VAL A 183 -3.63 -16.26 -2.09
C VAL A 183 -2.90 -15.41 -3.12
N PRO A 184 -3.28 -15.49 -4.41
CA PRO A 184 -2.59 -14.79 -5.47
C PRO A 184 -2.82 -13.29 -5.40
N PHE A 185 -1.86 -12.52 -5.89
CA PHE A 185 -2.01 -11.09 -6.07
C PHE A 185 -2.81 -10.79 -7.34
N ASN A 186 -3.83 -9.94 -7.22
CA ASN A 186 -4.46 -9.34 -8.38
C ASN A 186 -3.58 -8.18 -8.87
N ILE A 187 -2.77 -8.42 -9.90
CA ILE A 187 -1.89 -7.39 -10.45
C ILE A 187 -2.70 -6.40 -11.26
N LEU A 188 -2.54 -5.11 -10.94
CA LEU A 188 -3.28 -4.01 -11.52
C LEU A 188 -2.35 -3.10 -12.33
N ASP A 189 -2.86 -2.56 -13.43
CA ASP A 189 -2.16 -1.52 -14.19
C ASP A 189 -2.32 -0.16 -13.50
N ASP A 190 -1.32 0.71 -13.61
CA ASP A 190 -1.40 2.10 -13.16
C ASP A 190 -2.52 2.88 -13.89
N PRO A 191 -3.42 3.62 -13.19
CA PRO A 191 -3.48 3.91 -11.74
C PRO A 191 -4.52 3.09 -10.95
N LYS A 192 -4.93 1.92 -11.43
CA LYS A 192 -6.05 1.15 -10.87
C LYS A 192 -5.82 0.73 -9.41
N GLY A 193 -4.57 0.52 -8.98
CA GLY A 193 -4.18 0.22 -7.61
C GLY A 193 -4.53 1.35 -6.65
N LEU A 194 -4.20 2.61 -6.99
CA LEU A 194 -4.60 3.79 -6.20
C LEU A 194 -6.13 3.88 -6.10
N LEU A 195 -6.83 3.59 -7.19
CA LEU A 195 -8.31 3.58 -7.22
C LEU A 195 -8.94 2.40 -6.47
N LYS A 196 -8.17 1.43 -5.99
CA LYS A 196 -8.64 0.34 -5.10
C LYS A 196 -8.53 0.67 -3.63
N VAL A 197 -7.85 1.76 -3.26
CA VAL A 197 -7.73 2.18 -1.87
C VAL A 197 -9.03 2.84 -1.40
N ASP A 198 -9.56 2.36 -0.29
CA ASP A 198 -10.70 2.91 0.41
C ASP A 198 -10.57 2.73 1.94
N GLY A 199 -11.61 3.12 2.69
CA GLY A 199 -11.63 3.06 4.15
C GLY A 199 -11.53 1.66 4.77
N HIS A 200 -11.61 0.58 3.98
CA HIS A 200 -11.47 -0.82 4.41
C HIS A 200 -10.17 -1.47 3.91
N THR A 201 -9.24 -0.65 3.43
CA THR A 201 -7.98 -1.11 2.85
C THR A 201 -6.84 -1.04 3.85
N LEU A 202 -5.95 -2.05 3.86
CA LEU A 202 -4.58 -1.88 4.36
C LEU A 202 -3.65 -1.62 3.18
N VAL A 203 -2.97 -0.49 3.18
CA VAL A 203 -1.99 -0.13 2.14
C VAL A 203 -0.59 -0.55 2.58
N ILE A 204 0.16 -1.19 1.69
CA ILE A 204 1.60 -1.46 1.88
C ILE A 204 2.36 -0.75 0.77
N CYS A 205 3.28 0.15 1.15
CA CYS A 205 4.14 0.86 0.20
C CYS A 205 5.56 1.00 0.74
N ILE A 206 6.51 0.30 0.13
CA ILE A 206 7.88 0.15 0.65
C ILE A 206 8.85 0.59 -0.44
N HIS A 207 9.81 1.45 -0.10
CA HIS A 207 10.81 2.05 -0.97
C HIS A 207 10.24 2.81 -2.18
N GLN A 208 9.08 3.45 -2.00
CA GLN A 208 8.49 4.30 -3.04
C GLN A 208 9.33 5.57 -3.27
N ASN A 209 9.55 5.90 -4.55
CA ASN A 209 10.14 7.18 -4.98
C ASN A 209 9.06 8.20 -5.41
N GLN A 210 7.78 7.85 -5.26
CA GLN A 210 6.62 8.65 -5.65
C GLN A 210 5.79 9.01 -4.42
N PRO A 211 5.09 10.16 -4.41
CA PRO A 211 4.29 10.61 -3.27
C PRO A 211 2.93 9.90 -3.22
N LEU A 212 2.93 8.57 -3.11
CA LEU A 212 1.70 7.77 -3.19
C LEU A 212 0.79 7.99 -1.97
N LEU A 213 1.36 8.23 -0.79
CA LEU A 213 0.60 8.47 0.43
C LEU A 213 -0.10 9.84 0.41
N GLU A 214 0.52 10.83 -0.21
CA GLU A 214 -0.04 12.16 -0.47
C GLU A 214 -1.24 12.02 -1.41
N VAL A 215 -1.08 11.28 -2.50
CA VAL A 215 -2.15 11.02 -3.46
C VAL A 215 -3.31 10.28 -2.80
N ILE A 216 -3.02 9.27 -1.97
CA ILE A 216 -4.05 8.55 -1.20
C ILE A 216 -4.80 9.51 -0.27
N ALA A 217 -4.10 10.37 0.46
CA ALA A 217 -4.72 11.33 1.36
C ALA A 217 -5.59 12.36 0.63
N ASP A 218 -5.29 12.67 -0.63
CA ASP A 218 -6.10 13.56 -1.46
C ASP A 218 -7.37 12.89 -2.03
N ILE A 219 -7.33 11.58 -2.29
CA ILE A 219 -8.44 10.86 -2.95
C ILE A 219 -9.33 10.06 -2.00
N VAL A 220 -8.84 9.74 -0.79
CA VAL A 220 -9.57 8.96 0.22
C VAL A 220 -9.83 9.84 1.45
N GLU A 221 -11.06 10.35 1.57
CA GLU A 221 -11.46 11.36 2.57
C GLU A 221 -11.08 10.99 4.02
N ASP A 222 -11.36 9.75 4.44
CA ASP A 222 -11.08 9.25 5.80
C ASP A 222 -9.80 8.39 5.88
N GLY A 223 -9.02 8.35 4.79
CA GLY A 223 -7.86 7.48 4.65
C GLY A 223 -8.18 5.97 4.65
N PRO A 224 -7.17 5.12 4.40
CA PRO A 224 -7.29 3.67 4.51
C PRO A 224 -7.37 3.19 5.97
N ALA A 225 -7.87 1.98 6.21
CA ALA A 225 -7.92 1.41 7.57
C ALA A 225 -6.53 1.31 8.22
N ALA A 226 -5.51 0.96 7.44
CA ALA A 226 -4.13 0.92 7.91
C ALA A 226 -3.12 1.17 6.79
N ILE A 227 -1.91 1.58 7.17
CA ILE A 227 -0.80 1.88 6.27
C ILE A 227 0.47 1.25 6.83
N ILE A 228 1.20 0.53 6.00
CA ILE A 228 2.58 0.09 6.27
C ILE A 228 3.48 0.77 5.26
N ALA A 229 4.40 1.61 5.73
CA ALA A 229 5.30 2.37 4.85
C ALA A 229 6.65 2.68 5.49
N ASP A 230 7.64 3.07 4.70
CA ASP A 230 8.90 3.57 5.24
C ASP A 230 8.69 4.82 6.08
N ARG A 231 9.35 4.83 7.24
CA ARG A 231 9.50 5.99 8.10
C ARG A 231 10.05 7.20 7.34
N GLY A 232 11.04 6.95 6.49
CA GLY A 232 11.72 8.00 5.71
C GLY A 232 10.75 8.80 4.87
N ASN A 233 9.82 8.12 4.18
CA ASN A 233 8.82 8.77 3.34
C ASN A 233 7.88 9.64 4.17
N ILE A 234 7.36 9.11 5.29
CA ILE A 234 6.44 9.87 6.16
C ILE A 234 7.15 11.06 6.84
N GLU A 235 8.44 10.96 7.16
CA GLU A 235 9.21 12.01 7.85
C GLU A 235 9.84 13.03 6.91
N SER A 236 10.24 12.66 5.69
CA SER A 236 10.74 13.61 4.68
C SER A 236 9.67 14.64 4.33
N ASP A 237 8.41 14.21 4.25
CA ASP A 237 7.29 15.09 3.94
C ASP A 237 6.93 16.03 5.10
N ARG A 238 7.33 15.71 6.34
CA ARG A 238 7.16 16.61 7.50
C ARG A 238 8.06 17.84 7.43
N HIS A 239 9.29 17.68 6.95
CA HIS A 239 10.29 18.76 6.97
C HIS A 239 10.06 19.80 5.86
N VAL A 240 9.47 19.40 4.74
CA VAL A 240 9.11 20.32 3.65
C VAL A 240 7.75 20.99 3.90
N ASN A 241 6.83 20.34 4.63
CA ASN A 241 5.40 20.71 4.60
C ASN A 241 4.78 21.18 5.92
N ALA A 242 5.55 21.43 6.98
CA ALA A 242 5.03 21.91 8.27
C ALA A 242 4.26 23.25 8.20
N ALA A 243 4.34 23.98 7.08
CA ALA A 243 3.70 25.29 6.91
C ALA A 243 2.32 25.28 6.22
N ILE A 244 1.87 24.17 5.60
CA ILE A 244 0.74 24.21 4.63
C ILE A 244 -0.47 23.30 4.98
N GLY A 245 -0.44 22.53 6.07
CA GLY A 245 -1.60 21.68 6.41
C GLY A 245 -1.77 20.55 5.40
N HIS A 246 -0.71 19.77 5.25
CA HIS A 246 -0.62 18.69 4.27
C HIS A 246 -1.70 17.61 4.52
N PRO A 247 -2.53 17.24 3.53
CA PRO A 247 -3.60 16.24 3.65
C PRO A 247 -3.14 14.94 4.32
N LEU A 248 -1.98 14.40 3.93
CA LEU A 248 -1.36 13.24 4.59
C LEU A 248 -1.15 13.44 6.11
N LEU A 249 -0.59 14.58 6.54
CA LEU A 249 -0.35 14.82 7.97
C LEU A 249 -1.65 14.97 8.75
N THR A 250 -2.66 15.60 8.14
CA THR A 250 -4.01 15.70 8.72
C THR A 250 -4.64 14.31 8.84
N MET A 251 -4.57 13.49 7.80
CA MET A 251 -5.05 12.10 7.81
C MET A 251 -4.38 11.29 8.93
N LEU A 252 -3.05 11.35 9.03
CA LEU A 252 -2.27 10.58 10.01
C LEU A 252 -2.51 11.01 11.48
N GLN A 253 -3.13 12.15 11.75
CA GLN A 253 -3.52 12.52 13.14
C GLN A 253 -4.52 11.53 13.74
N GLY A 254 -5.32 10.87 12.89
CA GLY A 254 -6.29 9.85 13.29
C GLY A 254 -5.70 8.45 13.47
N TYR A 255 -4.37 8.26 13.38
CA TYR A 255 -3.75 6.93 13.38
C TYR A 255 -2.89 6.70 14.63
N SER A 256 -2.99 5.50 15.19
CA SER A 256 -1.96 4.97 16.09
C SER A 256 -0.75 4.52 15.28
N LYS A 257 0.43 4.62 15.88
CA LYS A 257 1.70 4.32 15.20
C LYS A 257 2.50 3.27 15.95
N THR A 258 3.02 2.29 15.23
CA THR A 258 3.93 1.27 15.74
C THR A 258 5.12 1.14 14.83
N ARG A 259 6.33 1.16 15.39
CA ARG A 259 7.56 0.98 14.61
C ARG A 259 7.92 -0.50 14.57
N PHE A 260 8.32 -0.95 13.39
CA PHE A 260 8.84 -2.31 13.26
C PHE A 260 10.16 -2.48 14.02
N SER A 261 10.99 -1.42 14.14
CA SER A 261 12.21 -1.47 14.95
C SER A 261 11.95 -1.88 16.40
N ASP A 262 10.87 -1.37 16.97
CA ASP A 262 10.52 -1.59 18.38
C ASP A 262 10.05 -3.03 18.58
N ALA A 263 9.21 -3.54 17.67
CA ALA A 263 8.76 -4.93 17.67
C ALA A 263 9.90 -5.93 17.41
N LEU A 264 10.82 -5.57 16.51
CA LEU A 264 11.97 -6.41 16.18
C LEU A 264 13.02 -6.41 17.29
N GLY A 265 13.04 -5.37 18.14
CA GLY A 265 14.16 -5.10 19.05
C GLY A 265 15.46 -4.88 18.29
N LYS A 266 15.35 -4.37 17.06
CA LYS A 266 16.47 -4.14 16.14
C LYS A 266 16.24 -2.83 15.39
N THR A 267 17.31 -2.06 15.26
CA THR A 267 17.43 -0.88 14.41
C THR A 267 18.04 -1.25 13.06
N TRP A 268 18.12 -0.31 12.13
CA TRP A 268 18.77 -0.60 10.84
C TRP A 268 20.29 -0.79 11.02
N GLU A 269 20.89 -0.17 12.04
CA GLU A 269 22.29 -0.29 12.40
C GLU A 269 22.66 -1.70 12.86
N ASP A 270 21.73 -2.43 13.49
CA ASP A 270 21.95 -3.79 13.98
C ASP A 270 22.18 -4.82 12.87
N TYR A 271 21.88 -4.47 11.61
CA TYR A 271 22.17 -5.29 10.44
C TYR A 271 23.62 -5.13 9.93
N GLY A 272 24.43 -4.27 10.57
CA GLY A 272 25.88 -4.17 10.34
C GLY A 272 26.28 -3.60 8.98
N GLU A 273 27.51 -3.89 8.55
CA GLU A 273 28.03 -3.54 7.20
C GLU A 273 27.43 -4.41 6.10
N ASP A 274 26.91 -5.59 6.45
CA ASP A 274 26.16 -6.46 5.55
C ASP A 274 24.70 -6.01 5.45
N LYS A 275 24.53 -4.77 5.02
CA LYS A 275 23.24 -4.13 4.69
C LYS A 275 22.52 -4.83 3.52
N THR A 276 23.03 -5.97 3.05
CA THR A 276 22.35 -6.89 2.13
C THR A 276 21.42 -7.88 2.87
N GLY A 277 21.39 -7.82 4.21
CA GLY A 277 20.50 -8.67 5.01
C GLY A 277 19.06 -8.59 4.50
N ARG A 278 18.46 -9.74 4.20
CA ARG A 278 17.14 -9.91 3.55
C ARG A 278 15.98 -9.18 4.27
N PHE A 279 16.22 -8.69 5.49
CA PHE A 279 15.27 -8.05 6.40
C PHE A 279 15.69 -6.64 6.86
N CYS A 280 16.79 -6.08 6.36
CA CYS A 280 17.32 -4.79 6.84
C CYS A 280 16.40 -3.59 6.55
N TRP A 281 15.42 -3.76 5.67
CA TRP A 281 14.36 -2.79 5.38
C TRP A 281 13.25 -2.82 6.44
N LEU A 282 13.00 -3.94 7.12
CA LEU A 282 11.89 -4.06 8.08
C LEU A 282 11.96 -3.03 9.22
N PRO A 283 13.10 -2.80 9.90
CA PRO A 283 13.17 -1.79 10.97
C PRO A 283 12.86 -0.36 10.51
N LYS A 284 12.94 -0.09 9.19
CA LYS A 284 12.65 1.23 8.62
C LYS A 284 11.15 1.47 8.45
N LEU A 285 10.32 0.45 8.60
CA LEU A 285 8.88 0.56 8.41
C LEU A 285 8.16 1.05 9.67
N GLU A 286 7.04 1.74 9.42
CA GLU A 286 6.04 2.06 10.42
C GLU A 286 4.68 1.48 10.00
N LEU A 287 3.96 0.93 10.97
CA LEU A 287 2.56 0.58 10.86
C LEU A 287 1.72 1.71 11.46
N HIS A 288 0.79 2.23 10.68
CA HIS A 288 -0.20 3.20 11.09
C HIS A 288 -1.58 2.54 11.02
N VAL A 289 -2.31 2.52 12.12
CA VAL A 289 -3.66 1.93 12.19
C VAL A 289 -4.64 3.02 12.58
N ARG A 290 -5.74 3.18 11.84
CA ARG A 290 -6.71 4.24 12.13
C ARG A 290 -7.34 3.97 13.51
N ALA A 291 -7.34 4.99 14.37
CA ALA A 291 -7.68 4.87 15.79
C ALA A 291 -9.18 4.66 16.03
N ASP A 292 -10.01 5.05 15.07
CA ASP A 292 -11.47 4.89 15.10
C ASP A 292 -11.94 3.51 14.63
N LEU A 293 -11.03 2.63 14.17
CA LEU A 293 -11.37 1.24 13.89
C LEU A 293 -11.83 0.64 15.21
N GLN A 294 -13.15 0.48 15.34
CA GLN A 294 -13.80 0.02 16.55
C GLN A 294 -13.04 -1.17 17.16
N GLU A 295 -12.51 -0.97 18.37
CA GLU A 295 -12.39 -2.06 19.32
C GLU A 295 -13.83 -2.50 19.56
N ALA A 296 -14.21 -3.71 19.15
CA ALA A 296 -15.56 -4.20 19.39
C ALA A 296 -15.82 -4.15 20.89
N GLN A 297 -16.50 -3.11 21.36
CA GLN A 297 -17.06 -3.08 22.69
C GLN A 297 -18.19 -4.10 22.68
N GLY A 298 -17.95 -5.22 23.36
CA GLY A 298 -18.99 -6.19 23.69
C GLY A 298 -20.10 -5.49 24.46
N THR A 299 -21.11 -5.01 23.76
CA THR A 299 -22.45 -4.74 24.30
C THR A 299 -23.32 -5.94 23.94
N ARG A 300 -23.19 -7.00 24.73
CA ARG A 300 -24.24 -7.99 24.96
C ARG A 300 -24.41 -8.18 26.46
N GLU A 301 -24.85 -7.11 27.13
CA GLU A 301 -25.54 -7.22 28.41
C GLU A 301 -26.93 -6.60 28.25
N GLY A 302 -27.95 -7.38 28.60
CA GLY A 302 -29.33 -6.94 28.68
C GLY A 302 -30.21 -7.41 27.52
N ASP A 303 -30.66 -8.67 27.59
CA ASP A 303 -32.08 -9.03 27.36
C ASP A 303 -32.27 -10.54 27.53
N ALA A 304 -32.17 -11.02 28.76
CA ALA A 304 -32.66 -12.34 29.14
C ALA A 304 -33.01 -12.39 30.63
N GLN A 305 -33.90 -11.53 31.09
CA GLN A 305 -34.60 -11.68 32.37
C GLN A 305 -35.98 -11.00 32.31
N SER A 306 -36.99 -11.70 31.79
CA SER A 306 -38.33 -11.80 32.42
C SER A 306 -39.29 -12.63 31.58
N ALA A 307 -39.44 -13.90 31.93
CA ALA A 307 -40.67 -14.68 31.80
C ALA A 307 -40.41 -15.93 32.63
N GLY A 308 -40.85 -16.00 33.89
CA GLY A 308 -42.27 -15.99 34.25
C GLY A 308 -42.52 -17.34 34.93
N SER A 309 -42.17 -17.42 36.20
CA SER A 309 -42.66 -18.44 37.11
C SER A 309 -44.17 -18.28 37.32
N ASP A 310 -44.82 -19.39 37.64
CA ASP A 310 -46.19 -19.57 38.12
C ASP A 310 -47.32 -19.70 37.10
N VAL A 311 -47.78 -20.94 36.87
CA VAL A 311 -49.16 -21.37 37.20
C VAL A 311 -49.19 -22.86 37.61
N ARG A 312 -49.37 -23.06 38.91
CA ARG A 312 -50.23 -24.01 39.64
C ARG A 312 -50.67 -25.37 39.05
N ALA A 313 -50.55 -26.35 39.93
CA ALA A 313 -51.35 -27.56 40.04
C ALA A 313 -52.87 -27.32 40.07
N ALA A 314 -53.64 -28.21 39.44
CA ALA A 314 -54.80 -28.92 40.01
C ALA A 314 -55.55 -29.72 38.92
N SER A 315 -55.89 -30.97 39.29
CA SER A 315 -56.89 -31.88 38.70
C SER A 315 -56.53 -32.66 37.44
#